data_AF-X1SJL4-F1
#
_entry.id   AF-X1SJL4-F1
#
_cell.length_a   1.000
_cell.length_b   1.000
_cell.length_c   1.000
_cell.angle_alpha   90.00
_cell.angle_beta   90.00
_cell.angle_gamma   90.00
#
_symmetry.space_group_name_H-M   'P 1'
#
loop_
_entity.id
_entity.type
_entity.pdbx_description
1 polymer ?
#
loop_
_entity_poly.entity_id
_entity_poly.type
_entity_poly.pdbx_seq_one_letter_code
_entity_poly.pdbx_strand_id
1 'polypeptide(L)'
;ILKPIAANRSIISSTRIKNYIKLGEIEKAKKLLGHDITISGRVISGKGRGRKLLNFATANIETPLDKIIPVNGVYLVEIKIDNRKYYGLMNIGVKPTFRETERTIEVHIINFNKKIYNKKVVVNILQKIREEKYFNHPSLLKKQIEDDILIANKIIAKNN
;
A
#
# COMPACT_ATOMS: atom_id res chain seq x y z
N ILE A 1 -16.74 10.41 -31.71
CA ILE A 1 -16.96 9.80 -30.37
C ILE A 1 -16.28 8.43 -30.38
N LEU A 2 -15.22 8.24 -29.57
CA LEU A 2 -14.51 6.95 -29.49
C LEU A 2 -15.39 5.91 -28.76
N LYS A 3 -15.54 4.72 -29.35
CA LYS A 3 -16.33 3.62 -28.78
C LYS A 3 -15.61 3.01 -27.56
N PRO A 4 -16.33 2.56 -26.52
CA PRO A 4 -15.72 1.91 -25.36
C PRO A 4 -14.95 0.65 -25.76
N ILE A 5 -13.72 0.52 -25.29
CA ILE A 5 -12.93 -0.71 -25.42
C ILE A 5 -13.49 -1.72 -24.42
N ALA A 6 -14.02 -2.84 -24.90
CA ALA A 6 -14.54 -3.92 -24.06
C ALA A 6 -13.49 -5.04 -23.94
N ALA A 7 -12.87 -5.17 -22.77
CA ALA A 7 -12.23 -6.44 -22.40
C ALA A 7 -13.32 -7.34 -21.77
N ASN A 8 -13.59 -8.49 -22.38
CA ASN A 8 -14.49 -9.54 -21.86
C ASN A 8 -15.91 -9.08 -21.45
N ARG A 9 -16.65 -8.46 -22.38
CA ARG A 9 -18.09 -8.07 -22.21
C ARG A 9 -18.38 -7.13 -21.03
N SER A 10 -17.36 -6.49 -20.47
CA SER A 10 -17.46 -5.50 -19.40
C SER A 10 -17.07 -4.14 -19.96
N ILE A 11 -17.94 -3.14 -19.88
CA ILE A 11 -17.59 -1.75 -20.20
C ILE A 11 -16.42 -1.35 -19.27
N ILE A 12 -15.25 -1.13 -19.86
CA ILE A 12 -14.11 -0.53 -19.14
C ILE A 12 -14.45 0.95 -19.00
N SER A 13 -14.77 1.37 -17.77
CA SER A 13 -14.98 2.78 -17.44
C SER A 13 -14.11 3.19 -16.28
N SER A 14 -13.60 4.43 -16.30
CA SER A 14 -12.80 4.97 -15.21
C SER A 14 -13.55 4.88 -13.88
N THR A 15 -14.88 5.09 -13.87
CA THR A 15 -15.71 4.96 -12.66
C THR A 15 -15.63 3.56 -12.04
N ARG A 16 -15.73 2.51 -12.86
CA ARG A 16 -15.67 1.12 -12.38
C ARG A 16 -14.31 0.77 -11.80
N ILE A 17 -13.24 1.19 -12.47
CA ILE A 17 -11.86 1.02 -11.96
C ILE A 17 -11.71 1.73 -10.62
N LYS A 18 -12.13 3.00 -10.53
CA LYS A 18 -12.08 3.78 -9.29
C LYS A 18 -12.86 3.11 -8.15
N ASN A 19 -14.01 2.51 -8.43
CA ASN A 19 -14.80 1.79 -7.44
C ASN A 19 -14.09 0.53 -6.94
N TYR A 20 -13.48 -0.27 -7.83
CA TYR A 20 -12.68 -1.43 -7.40
C TYR A 20 -11.49 -1.00 -6.54
N ILE A 21 -10.78 0.07 -6.92
CA ILE A 21 -9.69 0.61 -6.10
C ILE A 21 -10.22 1.00 -4.72
N LYS A 22 -11.30 1.80 -4.66
CA LYS A 22 -11.91 2.24 -3.40
C LYS A 22 -12.35 1.09 -2.51
N LEU A 23 -12.80 -0.03 -3.07
CA LEU A 23 -13.20 -1.23 -2.32
C LEU A 23 -12.01 -2.15 -1.94
N GLY A 24 -10.79 -1.84 -2.38
CA GLY A 24 -9.62 -2.70 -2.16
C GLY A 24 -9.58 -3.94 -3.06
N GLU A 25 -10.39 -3.96 -4.12
CA GLU A 25 -10.51 -5.03 -5.12
C GLU A 25 -9.38 -4.89 -6.16
N ILE A 26 -8.14 -4.97 -5.67
CA ILE A 26 -6.91 -4.65 -6.42
C ILE A 26 -6.79 -5.47 -7.70
N GLU A 27 -7.01 -6.78 -7.65
CA GLU A 27 -6.89 -7.66 -8.81
C GLU A 27 -7.91 -7.32 -9.91
N LYS A 28 -9.16 -7.01 -9.53
CA LYS A 28 -10.21 -6.61 -10.47
C LYS A 28 -9.88 -5.28 -11.13
N ALA A 29 -9.38 -4.31 -10.35
CA ALA A 29 -8.94 -3.02 -10.88
C ALA A 29 -7.77 -3.17 -11.86
N LYS A 30 -6.75 -3.96 -11.51
CA LYS A 30 -5.59 -4.24 -12.37
C LYS A 30 -5.97 -4.88 -13.70
N LYS A 31 -6.88 -5.87 -13.67
CA LYS A 31 -7.36 -6.54 -14.88
C LYS A 31 -8.00 -5.56 -15.87
N LEU A 32 -8.66 -4.52 -15.38
CA LEU A 32 -9.25 -3.48 -16.22
C LEU A 32 -8.24 -2.40 -16.63
N LEU A 33 -7.25 -2.08 -15.78
CA LEU A 33 -6.21 -1.09 -16.07
C LEU A 33 -5.14 -1.60 -17.04
N GLY A 34 -4.83 -2.91 -17.01
CA GLY A 34 -3.70 -3.51 -17.72
C GLY A 34 -2.35 -3.28 -17.04
N HIS A 35 -2.31 -2.62 -15.88
CA HIS A 35 -1.12 -2.39 -15.07
C HIS A 35 -1.46 -2.23 -13.59
N ASP A 36 -0.43 -2.16 -12.74
CA ASP A 36 -0.57 -1.99 -11.30
C ASP A 36 -1.12 -0.61 -10.93
N ILE A 37 -1.90 -0.54 -9.86
CA ILE A 37 -2.33 0.76 -9.30
C ILE A 37 -1.12 1.42 -8.66
N THR A 38 -0.85 2.66 -9.06
CA THR A 38 0.34 3.40 -8.62
C THR A 38 -0.03 4.58 -7.73
N ILE A 39 0.68 4.71 -6.62
CA ILE A 39 0.65 5.86 -5.70
C ILE A 39 2.03 6.52 -5.74
N SER A 40 2.06 7.82 -6.04
CA SER A 40 3.27 8.64 -5.94
C SER A 40 3.22 9.50 -4.69
N GLY A 41 4.34 9.61 -3.98
CA GLY A 41 4.40 10.43 -2.77
C GLY A 41 5.81 10.79 -2.34
N ARG A 42 5.90 11.47 -1.19
CA ARG A 42 7.16 11.81 -0.55
C ARG A 42 7.26 11.05 0.77
N VAL A 43 8.44 10.52 1.06
CA VAL A 43 8.71 9.95 2.38
C VAL A 43 8.84 11.08 3.40
N ILE A 44 7.99 11.06 4.42
CA ILE A 44 8.02 12.01 5.53
C ILE A 44 8.45 11.33 6.83
N SER A 45 8.89 12.13 7.79
CA SER A 45 9.23 11.64 9.12
C SER A 45 7.97 11.25 9.89
N GLY A 46 7.83 9.97 10.21
CA GLY A 46 6.81 9.49 11.15
C GLY A 46 7.20 9.72 12.62
N LYS A 47 6.31 9.37 13.55
CA LYS A 47 6.59 9.44 15.01
C LYS A 47 7.63 8.40 15.51
N GLY A 48 8.21 7.60 14.62
CA GLY A 48 9.26 6.61 14.96
C GLY A 48 8.80 5.46 15.87
N ARG A 49 7.49 5.29 16.11
CA ARG A 49 6.94 4.32 17.06
C ARG A 49 7.18 2.86 16.62
N GLY A 50 6.94 2.54 15.35
CA GLY A 50 7.19 1.19 14.81
C GLY A 50 8.65 0.75 14.92
N ARG A 51 9.58 1.69 14.68
CA ARG A 51 11.03 1.45 14.82
C ARG A 51 11.43 1.18 16.27
N LYS A 52 10.92 1.98 17.22
CA LYS A 52 11.26 1.85 18.65
C LYS A 52 10.63 0.64 19.32
N LEU A 53 9.43 0.23 18.90
CA LEU A 53 8.66 -0.83 19.58
C LEU A 53 8.83 -2.22 18.95
N LEU A 54 9.11 -2.30 17.64
CA LEU A 54 9.06 -3.56 16.89
C LEU A 54 10.24 -3.77 15.93
N ASN A 55 11.21 -2.86 15.90
CA ASN A 55 12.36 -2.86 14.98
C ASN A 55 11.97 -2.85 13.48
N PHE A 56 10.74 -2.47 13.14
CA PHE A 56 10.31 -2.31 11.75
C PHE A 56 10.57 -0.87 11.30
N ALA A 57 11.46 -0.70 10.32
CA ALA A 57 11.60 0.57 9.62
C ALA A 57 10.38 0.78 8.71
N THR A 58 9.60 1.83 8.96
CA THR A 58 8.47 2.23 8.10
C THR A 58 8.70 3.61 7.50
N ALA A 59 8.39 3.74 6.22
CA ALA A 59 8.35 5.01 5.51
C ALA A 59 6.91 5.52 5.51
N ASN A 60 6.67 6.70 6.09
CA ASN A 60 5.37 7.36 5.99
C ASN A 60 5.32 8.07 4.64
N ILE A 61 4.27 7.83 3.85
CA ILE A 61 4.15 8.36 2.49
C ILE A 61 3.08 9.45 2.48
N GLU A 62 3.51 10.69 2.25
CA GLU A 62 2.62 11.81 1.97
C GLU A 62 2.25 11.80 0.49
N THR A 63 0.95 11.79 0.20
CA THR A 63 0.41 11.74 -1.17
C THR A 63 -0.47 12.96 -1.45
N PRO A 64 -0.51 13.45 -2.70
CA PRO A 64 -1.48 14.48 -3.10
C PRO A 64 -2.93 14.06 -2.84
N LEU A 65 -3.79 15.02 -2.46
CA LEU A 65 -5.17 14.79 -2.06
C LEU A 65 -6.08 14.29 -3.19
N ASP A 66 -5.70 14.52 -4.44
CA ASP A 66 -6.45 14.10 -5.64
C ASP A 66 -6.22 12.63 -6.01
N LYS A 67 -5.29 11.94 -5.33
CA LYS A 67 -5.01 10.52 -5.59
C LYS A 67 -6.06 9.62 -4.96
N ILE A 68 -6.49 8.62 -5.74
CA ILE A 68 -7.41 7.61 -5.27
C ILE A 68 -6.63 6.57 -4.49
N ILE A 69 -6.87 6.53 -3.19
CA ILE A 69 -6.24 5.59 -2.26
C ILE A 69 -7.23 4.45 -1.96
N PRO A 70 -6.86 3.17 -2.09
CA PRO A 70 -7.73 2.03 -1.76
C PRO A 70 -8.23 2.07 -0.32
N VAL A 71 -9.27 1.31 0.04
CA VAL A 71 -9.75 1.14 1.44
C VAL A 71 -8.63 0.78 2.42
N ASN A 72 -8.85 1.00 3.72
CA ASN A 72 -7.88 0.65 4.74
C ASN A 72 -7.52 -0.83 4.68
N GLY A 73 -6.31 -1.16 5.08
CA GLY A 73 -5.80 -2.53 5.02
C GLY A 73 -4.31 -2.61 4.85
N VAL A 74 -3.83 -3.83 4.71
CA VAL A 74 -2.44 -4.14 4.43
C VAL A 74 -2.33 -4.70 3.02
N TYR A 75 -1.39 -4.15 2.27
CA TYR A 75 -1.17 -4.45 0.86
C TYR A 75 0.28 -4.85 0.63
N LEU A 76 0.50 -5.86 -0.20
CA LEU A 76 1.80 -6.11 -0.80
C LEU A 76 2.04 -5.03 -1.86
N VAL A 77 3.20 -4.40 -1.83
CA VAL A 77 3.59 -3.35 -2.78
C VAL A 77 5.00 -3.54 -3.30
N GLU A 78 5.25 -3.01 -4.49
CA GLU A 78 6.59 -2.68 -4.98
C GLU A 78 6.80 -1.17 -4.78
N ILE A 79 7.88 -0.77 -4.13
CA ILE A 79 8.27 0.62 -3.96
C ILE A 79 9.55 0.92 -4.75
N LYS A 80 9.52 1.97 -5.57
CA LYS A 80 10.66 2.48 -6.33
C LYS A 80 11.31 3.65 -5.59
N ILE A 81 12.59 3.51 -5.28
CA ILE A 81 13.43 4.49 -4.57
C ILE A 81 14.75 4.61 -5.34
N ASP A 82 15.12 5.82 -5.79
CA ASP A 82 16.33 6.08 -6.57
C ASP A 82 16.53 5.07 -7.73
N ASN A 83 15.48 4.83 -8.51
CA ASN A 83 15.44 3.83 -9.60
C ASN A 83 15.62 2.36 -9.21
N ARG A 84 15.70 2.02 -7.93
CA ARG A 84 15.69 0.63 -7.45
C ARG A 84 14.31 0.23 -6.95
N LYS A 85 13.94 -1.01 -7.21
CA LYS A 85 12.68 -1.61 -6.79
C LYS A 85 12.88 -2.44 -5.53
N TYR A 86 11.95 -2.34 -4.61
CA TYR A 86 11.91 -3.10 -3.36
C TYR A 86 10.49 -3.58 -3.11
N TYR A 87 10.33 -4.72 -2.44
CA TYR A 87 9.03 -5.14 -1.95
C TYR A 87 8.76 -4.59 -0.55
N GLY A 88 7.49 -4.37 -0.24
CA GLY A 88 7.08 -3.91 1.07
C GLY A 88 5.63 -4.24 1.41
N LEU A 89 5.31 -4.04 2.68
CA LEU A 89 3.96 -4.04 3.20
C LEU A 89 3.49 -2.60 3.38
N MET A 90 2.47 -2.20 2.63
CA MET A 90 1.83 -0.91 2.79
C MET A 90 0.61 -1.06 3.68
N ASN A 91 0.62 -0.39 4.82
CA ASN A 91 -0.55 -0.18 5.66
C ASN A 91 -1.23 1.14 5.28
N ILE A 92 -2.52 1.07 5.02
CA ILE A 92 -3.41 2.23 4.91
C ILE A 92 -4.33 2.18 6.12
N GLY A 93 -4.22 3.19 6.99
CA GLY A 93 -4.95 3.23 8.26
C GLY A 93 -5.49 4.62 8.57
N VAL A 94 -6.17 4.74 9.71
CA VAL A 94 -6.67 6.02 10.23
C VAL A 94 -6.08 6.28 11.59
N LYS A 95 -5.57 7.50 11.78
CA LYS A 95 -5.09 7.96 13.06
C LYS A 95 -6.20 8.75 13.76
N PRO A 96 -6.70 8.31 14.93
CA PRO A 96 -7.56 9.15 15.72
C PRO A 96 -6.72 10.34 16.22
N THR A 97 -7.00 11.53 15.69
CA THR A 97 -6.45 12.79 16.22
C THR A 97 -7.58 13.64 16.80
N PHE A 98 -7.24 14.58 17.67
CA PHE A 98 -8.20 15.42 18.39
C PHE A 98 -9.06 16.33 17.49
N ARG A 99 -8.76 16.45 16.20
CA ARG A 99 -9.48 17.35 15.29
C ARG A 99 -9.97 16.68 14.02
N GLU A 100 -9.31 15.63 13.49
CA GLU A 100 -9.73 14.91 12.28
C GLU A 100 -9.26 13.44 12.25
N THR A 101 -9.92 12.60 11.44
CA THR A 101 -9.48 11.24 11.09
C THR A 101 -8.52 11.31 9.89
N GLU A 102 -7.25 11.62 10.15
CA GLU A 102 -6.25 11.67 9.09
C GLU A 102 -5.89 10.25 8.64
N ARG A 103 -5.97 10.02 7.32
CA ARG A 103 -5.62 8.75 6.71
C ARG A 103 -4.12 8.68 6.47
N THR A 104 -3.48 7.62 6.96
CA THR A 104 -2.03 7.46 6.88
C THR A 104 -1.65 6.31 5.97
N ILE A 105 -0.56 6.48 5.22
CA ILE A 105 0.05 5.44 4.39
C ILE A 105 1.45 5.18 4.92
N GLU A 106 1.68 3.97 5.41
CA GLU A 106 2.98 3.53 5.92
C GLU A 106 3.48 2.33 5.12
N VAL A 107 4.72 2.36 4.64
CA VAL A 107 5.35 1.23 3.94
C VAL A 107 6.48 0.67 4.79
N HIS A 108 6.33 -0.59 5.22
CA HIS A 108 7.43 -1.38 5.73
C HIS A 108 8.17 -2.03 4.55
N ILE A 109 9.39 -1.62 4.29
CA ILE A 109 10.19 -2.14 3.17
C ILE A 109 10.95 -3.38 3.65
N ILE A 110 10.74 -4.51 2.98
CA ILE A 110 11.32 -5.80 3.37
C ILE A 110 12.83 -5.76 3.14
N ASN A 111 13.61 -6.26 4.12
CA ASN A 111 15.08 -6.32 4.08
C ASN A 111 15.76 -4.98 3.78
N PHE A 112 15.20 -3.87 4.28
CA PHE A 112 15.70 -2.52 4.01
C PHE A 112 16.19 -1.80 5.26
N ASN A 113 17.43 -1.29 5.22
CA ASN A 113 18.11 -0.68 6.37
C ASN A 113 18.60 0.76 6.14
N LYS A 114 18.16 1.43 5.07
CA LYS A 114 18.61 2.79 4.72
C LYS A 114 17.63 3.86 5.19
N LYS A 115 18.13 5.07 5.43
CA LYS A 115 17.30 6.27 5.64
C LYS A 115 16.91 6.85 4.27
N ILE A 116 15.63 7.15 4.09
CA ILE A 116 15.07 7.63 2.80
C ILE A 116 14.14 8.83 2.96
N TYR A 117 14.27 9.60 4.04
CA TYR A 117 13.47 10.80 4.28
C TYR A 117 13.57 11.79 3.11
N ASN A 118 12.47 12.49 2.84
CA ASN A 118 12.30 13.49 1.78
C ASN A 118 12.45 12.96 0.35
N LYS A 119 12.64 11.64 0.15
CA LYS A 119 12.69 11.05 -1.18
C LYS A 119 11.32 10.96 -1.80
N LYS A 120 11.25 11.26 -3.10
CA LYS A 120 10.08 10.93 -3.93
C LYS A 120 10.08 9.43 -4.19
N VAL A 121 8.93 8.80 -4.01
CA VAL A 121 8.75 7.37 -4.21
C VAL A 121 7.52 7.11 -5.05
N VAL A 122 7.55 5.96 -5.71
CA VAL A 122 6.42 5.42 -6.47
C VAL A 122 6.12 4.05 -5.89
N VAL A 123 4.88 3.83 -5.47
CA VAL A 123 4.39 2.60 -4.85
C VAL A 123 3.38 1.96 -5.79
N ASN A 124 3.71 0.78 -6.31
CA ASN A 124 2.82 -0.04 -7.11
C ASN A 124 2.15 -1.06 -6.20
N ILE A 125 0.82 -1.04 -6.16
CA ILE A 125 0.05 -1.95 -5.31
C ILE A 125 -0.06 -3.29 -6.01
N LEU A 126 0.50 -4.33 -5.40
CA LEU A 126 0.55 -5.67 -5.97
C LEU A 126 -0.71 -6.45 -5.62
N GLN A 127 -1.06 -6.52 -4.34
CA GLN A 127 -2.19 -7.32 -3.86
C GLN A 127 -2.65 -6.81 -2.49
N LYS A 128 -3.94 -6.98 -2.17
CA LYS A 128 -4.43 -6.80 -0.79
C LYS A 128 -4.15 -8.08 0.00
N ILE A 129 -3.50 -7.95 1.16
CA ILE A 129 -3.21 -9.07 2.06
C ILE A 129 -4.35 -9.26 3.06
N ARG A 130 -4.82 -8.16 3.67
CA ARG A 130 -5.91 -8.19 4.66
C ARG A 130 -6.51 -6.82 4.94
N GLU A 131 -7.65 -6.81 5.61
CA GLU A 131 -8.18 -5.61 6.27
C GLU A 131 -7.30 -5.14 7.44
N GLU A 132 -7.53 -3.89 7.87
CA GLU A 132 -6.92 -3.32 9.07
C GLU A 132 -7.44 -4.07 10.32
N LYS A 133 -6.57 -4.24 11.31
CA LYS A 133 -6.89 -4.93 12.56
C LYS A 133 -6.38 -4.09 13.73
N TYR A 134 -7.19 -4.00 14.78
CA TYR A 134 -6.77 -3.42 16.05
C TYR A 134 -6.05 -4.46 16.91
N PHE A 135 -4.98 -4.04 17.58
CA PHE A 135 -4.21 -4.88 18.49
C PHE A 135 -4.16 -4.19 19.86
N ASN A 136 -4.50 -4.93 20.90
CA ASN A 136 -4.44 -4.48 22.29
C ASN A 136 -3.05 -4.69 22.93
N HIS A 137 -2.10 -5.34 22.22
CA HIS A 137 -0.75 -5.58 22.73
C HIS A 137 0.31 -5.49 21.60
N PRO A 138 1.48 -4.86 21.83
CA PRO A 138 2.52 -4.72 20.81
C PRO A 138 3.05 -6.05 20.25
N SER A 139 3.13 -7.11 21.05
CA SER A 139 3.58 -8.43 20.58
C SER A 139 2.64 -9.06 19.55
N LEU A 140 1.34 -8.82 19.66
CA LEU A 140 0.34 -9.31 18.70
C LEU A 140 0.49 -8.58 17.36
N LEU A 141 0.71 -7.27 17.41
CA LEU A 141 1.02 -6.49 16.21
C LEU A 141 2.30 -6.98 15.55
N LYS A 142 3.36 -7.24 16.34
CA LYS A 142 4.62 -7.79 15.80
C LYS A 142 4.39 -9.10 15.06
N LYS A 143 3.71 -10.06 15.72
CA LYS A 143 3.42 -11.37 15.14
C LYS A 143 2.60 -11.25 13.85
N GLN A 144 1.57 -10.39 13.82
CA GLN A 144 0.79 -10.20 12.60
C GLN A 144 1.65 -9.62 11.47
N ILE A 145 2.55 -8.69 11.74
CA ILE A 145 3.46 -8.15 10.70
C ILE A 145 4.38 -9.25 10.18
N GLU A 146 4.91 -10.13 11.04
CA GLU A 146 5.71 -11.28 10.63
C GLU A 146 4.91 -12.25 9.75
N ASP A 147 3.67 -12.56 10.12
CA ASP A 147 2.76 -13.38 9.31
C ASP A 147 2.45 -12.72 7.95
N ASP A 148 2.23 -11.41 7.93
CA ASP A 148 2.00 -10.63 6.71
C ASP A 148 3.23 -10.67 5.78
N ILE A 149 4.45 -10.63 6.33
CA ILE A 149 5.71 -10.78 5.56
C ILE A 149 5.84 -12.19 4.98
N LEU A 150 5.49 -13.22 5.74
CA LEU A 150 5.51 -14.61 5.25
C LEU A 150 4.54 -14.79 4.07
N ILE A 151 3.34 -14.21 4.16
CA ILE A 151 2.36 -14.21 3.07
C ILE A 151 2.91 -13.46 1.85
N ALA A 152 3.48 -12.27 2.06
CA ALA A 152 4.10 -11.48 1.00
C ALA A 152 5.20 -12.27 0.26
N ASN A 153 6.09 -12.93 1.00
CA ASN A 153 7.17 -13.74 0.41
C ASN A 153 6.64 -14.90 -0.43
N LYS A 154 5.57 -15.57 0.02
CA LYS A 154 4.91 -16.63 -0.77
C LYS A 154 4.32 -16.09 -2.07
N ILE A 155 3.68 -14.91 -2.03
CA ILE A 155 3.11 -14.26 -3.22
C ILE A 155 4.23 -13.85 -4.19
N ILE A 156 5.31 -13.25 -3.68
CA ILE A 156 6.48 -12.84 -4.48
C ILE A 156 7.09 -14.06 -5.18
N ALA A 157 7.29 -15.18 -4.46
CA ALA A 157 7.89 -16.39 -5.02
C ALA A 157 7.03 -17.07 -6.09
N LYS A 158 5.70 -16.89 -6.07
CA LYS A 158 4.79 -17.46 -7.09
C LYS A 158 4.79 -16.68 -8.41
N ASN A 159 5.16 -15.39 -8.35
CA ASN A 159 5.10 -14.46 -9.48
C ASN A 159 6.45 -14.21 -10.15
N ASN A 160 7.53 -14.83 -9.65
CA ASN A 160 8.88 -14.84 -10.22
C ASN A 160 9.15 -16.22 -10.84
#